data_AF-A0A924MAN9-F1
#
_entry.id   AF-A0A924MAN9-F1
#
_cell.length_a   1.000
_cell.length_b   1.000
_cell.length_c   1.000
_cell.angle_alpha   90.00
_cell.angle_beta   90.00
_cell.angle_gamma   90.00
#
_symmetry.space_group_name_H-M   'P 1'
#
loop_
_entity.id
_entity.type
_entity.pdbx_description
1 polymer ?
#
loop_
_entity_poly.entity_id
_entity_poly.type
_entity_poly.pdbx_seq_one_letter_code
_entity_poly.pdbx_strand_id
1 'polypeptide(L)'
;MRHFILILFFTIISTTGFSQKGKFGANIQTLKIAYMTRELNLSTDEAQKFWPVYFSYFDESKKAKLETKEDVIAFEEKTLFIKKKYVSEF
;
A
#
# COMPACT_ATOMS: atom_id res chain seq x y z
N MET A 1 27.87 -28.26 33.57
CA MET A 1 26.62 -28.73 32.92
C MET A 1 25.41 -27.84 33.19
N ARG A 2 25.07 -27.51 34.46
CA ARG A 2 23.88 -26.68 34.79
C ARG A 2 23.84 -25.30 34.13
N HIS A 3 24.99 -24.61 34.02
CA HIS A 3 25.07 -23.28 33.41
C HIS A 3 25.01 -23.29 31.88
N PHE A 4 25.39 -24.39 31.24
CA PHE A 4 25.32 -24.56 29.79
C PHE A 4 23.87 -24.65 29.29
N ILE A 5 23.01 -25.32 30.07
CA ILE A 5 21.57 -25.43 29.80
C ILE A 5 20.88 -24.06 29.82
N LEU A 6 21.26 -23.18 30.76
CA LEU A 6 20.69 -21.85 30.88
C LEU A 6 21.07 -20.93 29.70
N ILE A 7 22.32 -21.05 29.23
CA ILE A 7 22.80 -20.28 28.06
C ILE A 7 22.08 -20.74 26.78
N LEU A 8 21.88 -22.05 26.62
CA LEU A 8 21.14 -22.62 25.49
C LEU A 8 19.67 -22.17 25.47
N PHE A 9 19.04 -22.06 26.65
CA PHE A 9 17.66 -21.60 26.76
C PHE A 9 17.51 -20.11 26.41
N PHE A 10 18.50 -19.29 26.75
CA PHE A 10 18.51 -17.85 26.47
C PHE A 10 18.68 -17.52 24.97
N THR A 11 19.45 -18.32 24.23
CA THR A 11 19.64 -18.14 22.79
C THR A 11 18.40 -18.51 21.96
N ILE A 12 17.57 -19.44 22.42
CA ILE A 12 16.32 -19.82 21.73
C ILE A 12 15.25 -18.72 21.82
N ILE A 13 15.20 -17.98 22.94
CA ILE A 13 14.23 -16.88 23.14
C ILE A 13 14.61 -15.65 22.31
N SER A 14 15.90 -15.49 21.99
CA SER A 14 16.41 -14.33 21.26
C SER A 14 16.13 -14.36 19.74
N THR A 15 15.75 -15.51 19.19
CA THR A 15 15.49 -15.67 17.74
C THR A 15 14.02 -15.43 17.35
N THR A 16 13.11 -15.22 18.31
CA THR A 16 11.71 -14.87 18.02
C THR A 16 11.53 -13.36 17.86
N GLY A 17 12.34 -12.73 17.00
CA GLY A 17 12.14 -11.35 16.56
C GLY A 17 11.04 -11.29 15.50
N PHE A 18 9.77 -11.30 15.90
CA PHE A 18 8.68 -11.07 14.96
C PHE A 18 8.71 -9.62 14.47
N SER A 19 9.24 -9.40 13.27
CA SER A 19 9.03 -8.16 12.53
C SER A 19 7.52 -7.99 12.29
N GLN A 20 6.92 -6.97 12.91
CA GLN A 20 5.47 -6.76 12.95
C GLN A 20 4.93 -6.48 11.53
N LYS A 21 4.52 -7.53 10.81
CA LYS A 21 3.78 -7.40 9.54
C LYS A 21 2.31 -7.03 9.71
N GLY A 22 1.80 -6.95 10.93
CA GLY A 22 0.38 -6.66 11.20
C GLY A 22 0.17 -5.21 11.64
N LYS A 23 -0.69 -4.47 10.93
CA LYS A 23 -1.20 -3.09 11.19
C LYS A 23 -0.46 -1.90 10.57
N PHE A 24 0.79 -2.02 10.13
CA PHE A 24 1.50 -0.86 9.54
C PHE A 24 0.79 -0.30 8.30
N GLY A 25 0.25 -1.17 7.44
CA GLY A 25 -0.42 -0.75 6.20
C GLY A 25 -1.75 -0.01 6.40
N ALA A 26 -2.52 -0.35 7.43
CA ALA A 26 -3.83 0.27 7.69
C ALA A 26 -3.64 1.72 8.19
N ASN A 27 -2.70 1.93 9.11
CA ASN A 27 -2.40 3.27 9.63
C ASN A 27 -1.90 4.21 8.52
N ILE A 28 -1.09 3.71 7.58
CA ILE A 28 -0.60 4.51 6.46
C ILE A 28 -1.74 4.94 5.54
N GLN A 29 -2.71 4.06 5.25
CA GLN A 29 -3.84 4.41 4.38
C GLN A 29 -4.70 5.50 5.02
N THR A 30 -5.02 5.39 6.32
CA THR A 30 -5.77 6.43 7.04
C THR A 30 -5.03 7.76 7.04
N LEU A 31 -3.72 7.76 7.30
CA LEU A 31 -2.89 8.96 7.25
C LEU A 31 -2.87 9.57 5.84
N LYS A 32 -2.77 8.74 4.80
CA LYS A 32 -2.79 9.17 3.40
C LYS A 32 -4.13 9.80 3.03
N ILE A 33 -5.23 9.20 3.48
CA ILE A 33 -6.59 9.74 3.27
C ILE A 33 -6.71 11.11 3.93
N ALA A 34 -6.38 11.20 5.23
CA ALA A 34 -6.45 12.45 5.98
C ALA A 34 -5.57 13.55 5.37
N TYR A 35 -4.35 13.19 4.95
CA TYR A 35 -3.43 14.12 4.30
C TYR A 35 -3.98 14.62 2.96
N MET A 36 -4.37 13.72 2.05
CA MET A 36 -4.85 14.13 0.72
C MET A 36 -6.17 14.90 0.79
N THR A 37 -7.11 14.51 1.65
CA THR A 37 -8.35 15.28 1.86
C THR A 37 -8.05 16.71 2.33
N ARG A 38 -7.05 16.90 3.20
CA ARG A 38 -6.63 18.22 3.66
C ARG A 38 -5.94 19.03 2.55
N GLU A 39 -4.98 18.45 1.84
CA GLU A 39 -4.23 19.16 0.80
C GLU A 39 -5.07 19.48 -0.44
N LEU A 40 -6.03 18.61 -0.79
CA LEU A 40 -6.98 18.83 -1.88
C LEU A 40 -8.21 19.65 -1.43
N ASN A 41 -8.32 19.94 -0.14
CA ASN A 41 -9.43 20.67 0.48
C ASN A 41 -10.82 20.11 0.08
N LEU A 42 -10.96 18.78 0.12
CA LEU A 42 -12.21 18.11 -0.28
C LEU A 42 -13.29 18.33 0.78
N SER A 43 -14.47 18.77 0.35
CA SER A 43 -15.68 18.72 1.17
C SER A 43 -16.08 17.26 1.45
N THR A 44 -16.96 17.04 2.44
CA THR A 44 -17.48 15.69 2.75
C THR A 44 -18.12 15.04 1.52
N ASP A 45 -18.89 15.81 0.74
CA ASP A 45 -19.60 15.30 -0.45
C ASP A 45 -18.64 14.98 -1.59
N GLU A 46 -17.59 15.79 -1.80
CA GLU A 46 -16.55 15.52 -2.79
C GLU A 46 -15.71 14.32 -2.38
N ALA A 47 -15.31 14.22 -1.11
CA ALA A 47 -14.55 13.09 -0.60
C ALA A 47 -15.30 11.76 -0.78
N GLN A 48 -16.61 11.74 -0.52
CA GLN A 48 -17.45 10.56 -0.73
C GLN A 48 -17.45 10.07 -2.19
N LYS A 49 -17.39 10.99 -3.16
CA LYS A 49 -17.33 10.65 -4.60
C LYS A 49 -15.91 10.32 -5.06
N PHE A 50 -14.91 11.04 -4.54
CA PHE A 50 -13.51 10.95 -4.94
C PHE A 50 -12.85 9.64 -4.53
N TRP A 51 -13.02 9.22 -3.27
CA TRP A 51 -12.29 8.06 -2.74
C TRP A 51 -12.56 6.74 -3.48
N PRO A 52 -13.82 6.39 -3.83
CA PRO A 52 -14.11 5.19 -4.63
C PRO A 52 -13.38 5.16 -5.98
N VAL A 53 -13.35 6.31 -6.69
CA VAL A 53 -12.67 6.45 -7.98
C VAL A 53 -11.15 6.34 -7.79
N TYR A 54 -10.60 7.07 -6.82
CA TYR A 54 -9.18 7.04 -6.50
C TYR A 54 -8.67 5.63 -6.18
N PHE A 55 -9.38 4.88 -5.33
CA PHE A 55 -8.96 3.53 -4.96
C PHE A 55 -9.00 2.57 -6.15
N SER A 56 -10.03 2.68 -6.99
CA SER A 56 -10.14 1.88 -8.21
C SER A 56 -8.98 2.15 -9.18
N TYR A 57 -8.69 3.43 -9.44
CA TYR A 57 -7.55 3.86 -10.25
C TYR A 57 -6.21 3.36 -9.66
N PHE A 58 -6.03 3.51 -8.35
CA PHE A 58 -4.80 3.11 -7.66
C PHE A 58 -4.56 1.61 -7.74
N ASP A 59 -5.59 0.79 -7.53
CA ASP A 59 -5.50 -0.66 -7.62
C ASP A 59 -5.23 -1.14 -9.04
N GLU A 60 -5.88 -0.56 -10.06
CA GLU A 60 -5.59 -0.88 -11.47
C GLU A 60 -4.16 -0.50 -11.86
N SER A 61 -3.70 0.69 -11.46
CA SER A 61 -2.34 1.15 -11.70
C SER A 61 -1.30 0.23 -11.03
N LYS A 62 -1.59 -0.22 -9.80
CA LYS A 62 -0.74 -1.16 -9.08
C LYS A 62 -0.69 -2.53 -9.77
N LYS A 63 -1.83 -3.04 -10.24
CA LYS A 63 -1.89 -4.30 -11.01
C LYS A 63 -1.10 -4.20 -12.30
N ALA A 64 -1.27 -3.12 -13.07
CA ALA A 64 -0.52 -2.89 -14.30
C ALA A 64 0.99 -2.93 -14.04
N LYS A 65 1.47 -2.24 -13.00
CA LYS A 65 2.90 -2.26 -12.61
C LYS A 65 3.41 -3.65 -12.24
N LEU A 66 2.59 -4.48 -11.60
CA LEU A 66 2.97 -5.84 -11.21
C LEU A 66 3.02 -6.77 -12.42
N GLU A 67 2.06 -6.65 -13.34
CA GLU A 67 1.95 -7.51 -14.53
C GLU A 67 3.00 -7.21 -15.60
N THR A 68 3.42 -5.95 -15.72
CA THR A 68 4.30 -5.47 -16.80
C THR A 68 5.67 -5.03 -16.29
N LYS A 69 6.11 -5.58 -15.15
CA LYS A 69 7.31 -5.14 -14.43
C LYS A 69 8.58 -5.14 -15.29
N GLU A 70 8.70 -6.07 -16.23
CA GLU A 70 9.87 -6.26 -17.10
C GLU A 70 9.67 -5.66 -18.51
N ASP A 71 8.44 -5.36 -18.92
CA ASP A 71 8.10 -4.82 -20.24
C ASP A 71 7.62 -3.38 -20.14
N VAL A 72 8.54 -2.46 -20.42
CA VAL A 72 8.31 -1.02 -20.31
C VAL A 72 7.24 -0.53 -21.28
N ILE A 73 7.21 -1.05 -22.51
CA ILE A 73 6.26 -0.61 -23.53
C ILE A 73 4.85 -1.07 -23.16
N ALA A 74 4.70 -2.34 -22.79
CA ALA A 74 3.40 -2.85 -22.32
C ALA A 74 2.92 -2.12 -21.05
N PHE A 75 3.84 -1.74 -20.15
CA PHE A 75 3.51 -0.93 -18.98
C PHE A 75 2.99 0.46 -19.35
N GLU A 76 3.66 1.14 -20.28
CA GLU A 76 3.27 2.47 -20.76
C GLU A 76 1.90 2.45 -21.44
N GLU A 77 1.65 1.46 -22.29
CA GLU A 77 0.37 1.27 -22.96
C GLU A 77 -0.77 1.05 -21.97
N LYS A 78 -0.60 0.14 -20.99
CA LYS A 78 -1.59 -0.10 -19.94
C LYS A 78 -1.81 1.15 -19.09
N THR A 79 -0.74 1.85 -18.74
CA THR A 79 -0.82 3.10 -17.96
C THR A 79 -1.59 4.17 -18.72
N LEU A 80 -1.35 4.32 -20.03
CA LEU A 80 -2.08 5.25 -20.89
C LEU A 80 -3.57 4.89 -20.96
N PHE A 81 -3.88 3.61 -21.12
CA PHE A 81 -5.26 3.13 -21.14
C PHE A 81 -5.99 3.43 -19.81
N ILE A 82 -5.36 3.14 -18.67
CA ILE A 82 -5.91 3.44 -17.35
C ILE A 82 -6.14 4.95 -17.19
N LYS A 83 -5.16 5.79 -17.56
CA LYS A 83 -5.33 7.25 -17.49
C LYS A 83 -6.51 7.73 -18.34
N LYS A 84 -6.65 7.22 -19.57
CA LYS A 84 -7.78 7.54 -20.44
C LYS A 84 -9.12 7.13 -19.85
N LYS A 85 -9.18 5.98 -19.17
CA LYS A 85 -10.40 5.47 -18.53
C LYS A 85 -10.89 6.36 -17.39
N TYR A 86 -9.98 6.88 -16.57
CA TYR A 86 -10.35 7.64 -15.37
C TYR A 86 -10.37 9.16 -15.55
N VAL A 87 -9.94 9.69 -16.71
CA VAL A 87 -9.88 11.15 -16.93
C VAL A 87 -11.25 11.83 -16.84
N SER A 88 -12.34 11.11 -17.15
CA SER A 88 -13.71 11.63 -17.08
C SER A 88 -14.35 11.47 -15.69
N GLU A 89 -13.69 10.75 -14.78
CA GLU A 89 -14.19 10.41 -13.45
C GLU A 89 -13.60 11.32 -12.35
N PHE A 90 -12.61 12.15 -12.69
CA PHE A 90 -11.98 13.16 -11.83
C PHE A 90 -12.35 14.56 -12.31
#